data_AF-A0A239AS35-F1
#
_entry.id   AF-A0A239AS35-F1
#
_cell.length_a   1.000
_cell.length_b   1.000
_cell.length_c   1.000
_cell.angle_alpha   90.00
_cell.angle_beta   90.00
_cell.angle_gamma   90.00
#
_symmetry.space_group_name_H-M   'P 1'
#
loop_
_entity.id
_entity.type
_entity.pdbx_description
1 polymer ?
#
loop_
_entity_poly.entity_id
_entity_poly.type
_entity_poly.pdbx_seq_one_letter_code
_entity_poly.pdbx_strand_id
1 'polypeptide(L)'
;MSEPDAQRCDAGPLGSSSVEPSARQAVNEMLDAGLLDAVLGKVDQEGLALPGQGGFLPELVKAVLERGLTTELSDHLGYEKGDPAGRGSPNARNGTSDKTLATEAGEVDLRVPRDRAGSFEPRLVPKGSRRAGGWMR
;
A
#
# COMPACT_ATOMS: atom_id res chain seq x y z
N MET A 1 -66.60 20.26 5.38
CA MET A 1 -65.56 21.29 5.60
C MET A 1 -64.65 20.72 6.68
N SER A 2 -63.73 19.83 6.30
CA SER A 2 -62.34 20.10 5.89
C SER A 2 -61.41 19.77 7.06
N GLU A 3 -60.78 18.60 6.99
CA GLU A 3 -59.59 18.24 7.78
C GLU A 3 -58.48 19.28 7.60
N PRO A 4 -57.62 19.45 8.61
CA PRO A 4 -56.23 19.80 8.37
C PRO A 4 -55.29 18.69 8.85
N ASP A 5 -54.73 18.06 7.83
CA ASP A 5 -53.38 17.53 7.59
C ASP A 5 -52.37 17.30 8.72
N ALA A 6 -51.67 16.19 8.55
CA ALA A 6 -50.59 15.66 9.36
C ALA A 6 -49.31 16.51 9.27
N GLN A 7 -48.73 16.83 10.42
CA GLN A 7 -47.34 17.28 10.48
C GLN A 7 -46.43 16.06 10.63
N ARG A 8 -45.85 15.66 9.49
CA ARG A 8 -44.71 14.74 9.38
C ARG A 8 -43.54 15.21 10.23
N CYS A 9 -43.00 14.31 11.06
CA CYS A 9 -41.63 14.41 11.55
C CYS A 9 -40.72 13.85 10.45
N ASP A 10 -40.03 14.71 9.69
CA ASP A 10 -38.97 14.30 8.78
C ASP A 10 -37.78 13.78 9.58
N ALA A 11 -37.57 12.46 9.55
CA ALA A 11 -36.28 11.87 9.86
C ALA A 11 -35.34 12.20 8.70
N GLY A 12 -34.56 13.27 8.85
CA GLY A 12 -33.49 13.59 7.90
C GLY A 12 -32.52 12.40 7.78
N PRO A 13 -32.03 12.08 6.57
CA PRO A 13 -31.13 10.96 6.38
C PRO A 13 -29.81 11.25 7.10
N LEU A 14 -29.50 10.35 8.04
CA LEU A 14 -28.20 10.23 8.68
C LEU A 14 -27.13 9.95 7.63
N GLY A 15 -26.03 10.70 7.69
CA GLY A 15 -24.73 10.25 7.23
C GLY A 15 -24.37 10.62 5.80
N SER A 16 -23.69 11.76 5.63
CA SER A 16 -22.63 11.82 4.63
C SER A 16 -21.48 10.96 5.15
N SER A 17 -21.51 9.65 4.90
CA SER A 17 -20.32 8.83 5.08
C SER A 17 -19.34 9.28 3.99
N SER A 18 -18.27 9.95 4.41
CA SER A 18 -17.04 10.05 3.63
C SER A 18 -16.75 8.66 3.07
N VAL A 19 -16.90 8.47 1.76
CA VAL A 19 -16.56 7.21 1.12
C VAL A 19 -15.05 7.19 1.09
N GLU A 20 -14.43 6.65 2.14
CA GLU A 20 -13.07 6.16 2.07
C GLU A 20 -13.01 5.25 0.84
N PRO A 21 -12.07 5.45 -0.09
CA PRO A 21 -11.94 4.57 -1.24
C PRO A 21 -11.70 3.16 -0.70
N SER A 22 -12.72 2.31 -0.80
CA SER A 22 -12.61 0.95 -0.35
C SER A 22 -11.56 0.23 -1.20
N ALA A 23 -10.85 -0.75 -0.63
CA ALA A 23 -9.96 -1.61 -1.42
C ALA A 23 -10.68 -2.20 -2.64
N ARG A 24 -12.00 -2.43 -2.53
CA ARG A 24 -12.82 -2.91 -3.65
C ARG A 24 -12.97 -1.89 -4.77
N GLN A 25 -13.13 -0.60 -4.44
CA GLN A 25 -13.23 0.47 -5.44
C GLN A 25 -11.92 0.63 -6.21
N ALA A 26 -10.78 0.69 -5.51
CA ALA A 26 -9.48 0.79 -6.16
C ALA A 26 -9.23 -0.39 -7.13
N VAL A 27 -9.63 -1.61 -6.74
CA VAL A 27 -9.56 -2.78 -7.64
C VAL A 27 -10.48 -2.62 -8.85
N ASN A 28 -11.69 -2.10 -8.68
CA ASN A 28 -12.59 -1.86 -9.81
C ASN A 28 -12.02 -0.82 -10.79
N GLU A 29 -11.42 0.26 -10.29
CA GLU A 29 -10.76 1.25 -11.15
C GLU A 29 -9.62 0.63 -11.96
N MET A 30 -8.88 -0.34 -11.38
CA MET A 30 -7.86 -1.11 -12.12
C MET A 30 -8.46 -2.07 -13.16
N LEU A 31 -9.62 -2.67 -12.87
CA LEU A 31 -10.38 -3.49 -13.84
C LEU A 31 -10.86 -2.64 -15.01
N ASP A 32 -11.47 -1.49 -14.71
CA ASP A 32 -12.00 -0.57 -15.73
C ASP A 32 -10.89 0.00 -16.62
N ALA A 33 -9.68 0.16 -16.06
CA ALA A 33 -8.48 0.53 -16.81
C ALA A 33 -7.90 -0.62 -17.67
N GLY A 34 -8.45 -1.84 -17.61
CA GLY A 34 -7.99 -3.02 -18.35
C GLY A 34 -6.64 -3.57 -17.91
N LEU A 35 -6.08 -3.07 -16.80
CA LEU A 35 -4.73 -3.42 -16.35
C LEU A 35 -4.67 -4.86 -15.84
N LEU A 36 -5.71 -5.31 -15.13
CA LEU A 36 -5.75 -6.66 -14.57
C LEU A 36 -5.93 -7.73 -15.66
N ASP A 37 -6.67 -7.45 -16.73
CA ASP A 37 -6.82 -8.37 -17.85
C ASP A 37 -5.48 -8.61 -18.56
N ALA A 38 -4.70 -7.53 -18.77
CA ALA A 38 -3.37 -7.63 -19.34
C ALA A 38 -2.40 -8.44 -18.45
N VAL A 39 -2.56 -8.35 -17.13
CA VAL A 39 -1.76 -9.12 -16.17
C VAL A 39 -2.18 -10.59 -16.15
N LEU A 40 -3.48 -10.89 -16.07
CA LEU A 40 -3.98 -12.27 -16.08
C LEU A 40 -3.65 -12.99 -17.38
N GLY A 41 -3.74 -12.29 -18.52
CA GLY A 41 -3.30 -12.85 -19.81
C GLY A 41 -1.84 -13.28 -19.82
N LYS A 42 -0.94 -12.57 -19.10
CA LYS A 42 0.46 -12.98 -18.94
C LYS A 42 0.63 -14.13 -17.97
N VAL A 43 -0.10 -14.11 -16.85
CA VAL A 43 -0.09 -15.21 -15.86
C VAL A 43 -0.48 -16.53 -16.52
N ASP A 44 -1.52 -16.53 -17.36
CA ASP A 44 -1.97 -17.72 -18.09
C ASP A 44 -0.94 -18.19 -19.14
N GLN A 45 -0.28 -17.25 -19.83
CA GLN A 45 0.75 -17.57 -20.83
C GLN A 45 2.04 -18.12 -20.21
N GLU A 46 2.43 -17.60 -19.05
CA GLU A 46 3.68 -17.95 -18.37
C GLU A 46 3.49 -19.07 -17.33
N GLY A 47 2.25 -19.48 -17.05
CA GLY A 47 1.92 -20.53 -16.07
C GLY A 47 2.26 -20.12 -14.63
N LEU A 48 2.21 -18.83 -14.32
CA LEU A 48 2.56 -18.30 -13.00
C LEU A 48 1.50 -18.69 -11.96
N ALA A 49 1.94 -19.12 -10.78
CA ALA A 49 1.03 -19.31 -9.67
C ALA A 49 0.50 -17.96 -9.17
N LEU A 50 -0.77 -17.89 -8.79
CA LEU A 50 -1.34 -16.69 -8.17
C LEU A 50 -0.81 -16.52 -6.73
N PRO A 51 -0.98 -17.49 -5.81
CA PRO A 51 -0.33 -17.49 -4.50
C PRO A 51 1.00 -18.24 -4.52
N GLY A 52 1.73 -18.16 -3.40
CA GLY A 52 2.98 -18.90 -3.18
C GLY A 52 4.22 -18.11 -3.61
N GLN A 53 5.40 -18.54 -3.13
CA GLN A 53 6.65 -17.81 -3.37
C GLN A 53 6.94 -17.67 -4.87
N GLY A 54 7.26 -16.44 -5.31
CA GLY A 54 7.45 -16.11 -6.72
C GLY A 54 6.16 -16.06 -7.54
N GLY A 55 4.99 -16.25 -6.91
CA GLY A 55 3.69 -16.05 -7.52
C GLY A 55 3.33 -14.58 -7.68
N PHE A 56 2.29 -14.31 -8.46
CA PHE A 56 1.87 -12.95 -8.79
C PHE A 56 1.48 -12.13 -7.55
N LEU A 57 0.70 -12.70 -6.63
CA LEU A 57 0.19 -11.95 -5.47
C LEU A 57 1.31 -11.51 -4.51
N PRO A 58 2.29 -12.37 -4.13
CA PRO A 58 3.45 -11.92 -3.37
C PRO A 58 4.27 -10.83 -4.07
N GLU A 59 4.46 -10.90 -5.38
CA GLU A 59 5.19 -9.87 -6.14
C GLU A 59 4.42 -8.54 -6.20
N LEU A 60 3.09 -8.58 -6.30
CA LEU A 60 2.27 -7.38 -6.19
C LEU A 60 2.40 -6.74 -4.80
N VAL A 61 2.31 -7.55 -3.74
CA VAL A 61 2.49 -7.09 -2.35
C VAL A 61 3.88 -6.50 -2.16
N LYS A 62 4.93 -7.16 -2.68
CA LYS A 62 6.31 -6.67 -2.69
C LYS A 62 6.40 -5.26 -3.28
N ALA A 63 5.87 -5.08 -4.49
CA ALA A 63 5.93 -3.82 -5.20
C ALA A 63 5.24 -2.68 -4.44
N VAL A 64 4.07 -2.94 -3.86
CA VAL A 64 3.34 -1.96 -3.05
C VAL A 64 4.12 -1.59 -1.79
N LEU A 65 4.65 -2.59 -1.06
CA LEU A 65 5.41 -2.36 0.17
C LEU A 65 6.72 -1.62 -0.09
N GLU A 66 7.51 -2.01 -1.10
CA GLU A 66 8.78 -1.34 -1.43
C GLU A 66 8.55 0.11 -1.90
N ARG A 67 7.45 0.37 -2.63
CA ARG A 67 7.06 1.73 -3.01
C ARG A 67 6.69 2.56 -1.79
N GLY A 68 5.82 2.04 -0.92
CA GLY A 68 5.42 2.71 0.32
C GLY A 68 6.61 3.02 1.23
N LEU A 69 7.52 2.06 1.41
CA LEU A 69 8.76 2.25 2.18
C LEU A 69 9.68 3.31 1.56
N THR A 70 9.74 3.39 0.23
CA THR A 70 10.53 4.41 -0.46
C THR A 70 9.97 5.81 -0.21
N THR A 71 8.64 5.95 -0.24
CA THR A 71 7.92 7.18 0.13
C THR A 71 8.16 7.55 1.58
N GLU A 72 8.05 6.61 2.53
CA GLU A 72 8.36 6.90 3.93
C GLU A 72 9.80 7.39 4.13
N LEU A 73 10.76 6.84 3.38
CA LEU A 73 12.14 7.34 3.42
C LEU A 73 12.27 8.74 2.79
N SER A 74 11.49 9.06 1.75
CA SER A 74 11.43 10.43 1.20
C SER A 74 10.95 11.41 2.25
N ASP A 75 9.86 11.07 2.94
CA ASP A 75 9.31 11.89 4.02
C ASP A 75 10.30 12.07 5.18
N HIS A 76 10.96 10.98 5.59
CA HIS A 76 11.98 11.01 6.65
C HIS A 76 13.18 11.91 6.32
N LEU A 77 13.63 11.88 5.07
CA LEU A 77 14.77 12.67 4.61
C LEU A 77 14.39 14.10 4.22
N GLY A 78 13.10 14.35 3.95
CA GLY A 78 12.59 15.63 3.44
C GLY A 78 12.89 15.87 1.95
N TYR A 79 13.28 14.83 1.21
CA TYR A 79 13.57 14.96 -0.23
C TYR A 79 13.47 13.63 -1.00
N GLU A 80 13.17 13.74 -2.29
CA GLU A 80 13.01 12.59 -3.18
C GLU A 80 14.33 12.01 -3.69
N LYS A 81 14.32 10.76 -4.14
CA LYS A 81 15.51 10.16 -4.74
C LYS A 81 15.95 10.96 -5.98
N GLY A 82 17.17 11.48 -5.94
CA GLY A 82 17.76 12.26 -7.03
C GLY A 82 17.51 13.77 -6.95
N ASP A 83 16.74 14.22 -5.95
CA ASP A 83 16.47 15.63 -5.72
C ASP A 83 17.75 16.40 -5.32
N PRO A 84 18.11 17.51 -6.00
CA PRO A 84 19.20 18.39 -5.59
C PRO A 84 19.11 18.89 -4.14
N ALA A 85 17.91 18.97 -3.55
CA ALA A 85 17.71 19.34 -2.15
C ALA A 85 18.45 18.42 -1.17
N GLY A 86 18.72 17.16 -1.57
CA GLY A 86 19.50 16.22 -0.77
C GLY A 86 21.02 16.45 -0.80
N ARG A 87 21.54 17.33 -1.66
CA ARG A 87 22.99 17.57 -1.79
C ARG A 87 23.48 18.37 -0.58
N GLY A 88 24.48 17.82 0.11
CA GLY A 88 25.04 18.44 1.32
C GLY A 88 24.18 18.25 2.58
N SER A 89 23.08 17.49 2.50
CA SER A 89 22.33 17.07 3.69
C SER A 89 23.22 16.20 4.60
N PRO A 90 23.14 16.36 5.94
CA PRO A 90 23.86 15.52 6.89
C PRO A 90 23.45 14.04 6.83
N ASN A 91 22.25 13.75 6.31
CA ASN A 91 21.76 12.39 6.13
C ASN A 91 21.40 12.13 4.65
N ALA A 92 21.56 10.89 4.21
CA ALA A 92 21.26 10.51 2.85
C ALA A 92 20.79 9.06 2.73
N ARG A 93 20.14 8.72 1.61
CA ARG A 93 19.82 7.33 1.28
C ARG A 93 21.11 6.49 1.18
N ASN A 94 21.08 5.27 1.72
CA ASN A 94 22.22 4.36 1.77
C ASN A 94 21.85 2.93 1.36
N GLY A 95 21.23 2.80 0.17
CA GLY A 95 20.83 1.51 -0.39
C GLY A 95 19.64 0.88 0.33
N THR A 96 19.58 -0.46 0.28
CA THR A 96 18.48 -1.27 0.80
C THR A 96 18.99 -2.47 1.60
N SER A 97 18.21 -2.93 2.58
CA SER A 97 18.41 -4.19 3.33
C SER A 97 17.42 -5.24 2.85
N ASP A 98 17.88 -6.46 2.68
CA ASP A 98 16.98 -7.58 2.38
C ASP A 98 16.21 -8.02 3.64
N LYS A 99 14.92 -8.28 3.48
CA LYS A 99 14.02 -8.77 4.53
C LYS A 99 12.95 -9.68 3.91
N THR A 100 12.98 -10.96 4.25
CA THR A 100 11.86 -11.86 3.94
C THR A 100 10.72 -11.63 4.95
N LEU A 101 9.52 -11.39 4.44
CA LEU A 101 8.29 -11.12 5.17
C LEU A 101 7.25 -12.18 4.83
N ALA A 102 6.75 -12.89 5.84
CA ALA A 102 5.64 -13.82 5.67
C ALA A 102 4.32 -13.04 5.53
N THR A 103 3.57 -13.31 4.46
CA THR A 103 2.23 -12.77 4.21
C THR A 103 1.24 -13.91 3.98
N GLU A 104 -0.06 -13.60 3.96
CA GLU A 104 -1.09 -14.60 3.64
C GLU A 104 -1.01 -15.10 2.20
N ALA A 105 -0.49 -14.29 1.28
CA ALA A 105 -0.30 -14.66 -0.13
C ALA A 105 0.96 -15.52 -0.37
N GLY A 106 1.88 -15.56 0.61
CA GLY A 106 3.18 -16.22 0.49
C GLY A 106 4.31 -15.41 1.14
N GLU A 107 5.52 -15.95 1.09
CA GLU A 107 6.72 -15.20 1.49
C GLU A 107 7.07 -14.14 0.44
N VAL A 108 7.48 -12.97 0.94
CA VAL A 108 7.86 -11.81 0.13
C VAL A 108 9.26 -11.38 0.53
N ASP A 109 10.20 -11.41 -0.41
CA ASP A 109 11.52 -10.83 -0.20
C ASP A 109 11.45 -9.32 -0.44
N LEU A 110 11.76 -8.49 0.55
CA LEU A 110 11.69 -7.03 0.47
C LEU A 110 13.08 -6.41 0.45
N ARG A 111 13.25 -5.36 -0.35
CA ARG A 111 14.37 -4.42 -0.28
C ARG A 111 13.98 -3.19 0.53
N VAL A 112 14.23 -3.24 1.83
CA VAL A 112 13.89 -2.16 2.77
C VAL A 112 14.89 -1.01 2.63
N PRO A 113 14.47 0.21 2.25
CA PRO A 113 15.37 1.32 2.05
C PRO A 113 15.92 1.82 3.39
N ARG A 114 17.14 2.36 3.36
CA ARG A 114 17.88 2.81 4.56
C ARG A 114 18.45 4.20 4.36
N ASP A 115 18.58 4.94 5.44
CA ASP A 115 19.34 6.18 5.51
C ASP A 115 20.78 5.91 6.03
N ARG A 116 21.68 6.87 5.82
CA ARG A 116 23.09 6.79 6.18
C ARG A 116 23.30 6.92 7.69
N ALA A 117 22.49 7.75 8.35
CA ALA A 117 22.54 7.91 9.79
C ALA A 117 21.91 6.73 10.56
N GLY A 118 21.17 5.84 9.86
CA GLY A 118 20.46 4.71 10.47
C GLY A 118 19.28 5.13 11.36
N SER A 119 18.81 6.37 11.24
CA SER A 119 17.74 6.93 12.06
C SER A 119 16.34 6.69 11.49
N PHE A 120 16.24 6.14 10.27
CA PHE A 120 14.95 5.81 9.66
C PHE A 120 14.28 4.66 10.41
N GLU A 121 13.05 4.90 10.88
CA GLU A 121 12.17 3.91 11.50
C GLU A 121 10.91 3.72 10.64
N PRO A 122 10.89 2.72 9.74
CA PRO A 122 9.75 2.50 8.84
C PRO A 122 8.50 2.10 9.62
N ARG A 123 7.36 2.70 9.29
CA ARG A 123 6.07 2.41 9.93
C ARG A 123 5.34 1.27 9.23
N LEU A 124 5.41 1.25 7.89
CA LEU A 124 4.74 0.23 7.07
C LEU A 124 5.25 -1.19 7.35
N VAL A 125 6.58 -1.35 7.52
CA VAL A 125 7.21 -2.62 7.86
C VAL A 125 8.26 -2.40 8.97
N PRO A 126 7.84 -2.43 10.25
CA PRO A 126 8.73 -2.11 11.37
C PRO A 126 10.00 -2.98 11.42
N LYS A 127 11.03 -2.45 12.09
CA LYS A 127 12.29 -3.18 12.30
C LYS A 127 12.02 -4.46 13.11
N GLY A 128 12.72 -5.54 12.75
CA GLY A 128 12.56 -6.85 13.40
C GLY A 128 11.30 -7.64 12.99
N SER A 129 10.29 -7.01 12.39
CA SER A 129 9.08 -7.69 11.96
C SER A 129 9.32 -8.70 10.84
N ARG A 130 8.78 -9.93 11.00
CA ARG A 130 8.90 -11.05 10.05
C ARG A 130 7.56 -11.55 9.48
N ARG A 131 6.43 -11.07 10.00
CA ARG A 131 5.08 -11.48 9.56
C ARG A 131 4.16 -10.26 9.43
N ALA A 132 3.56 -10.08 8.25
CA ALA A 132 2.62 -8.99 7.97
C ALA A 132 1.47 -8.97 8.99
N GLY A 133 1.13 -7.77 9.48
CA GLY A 133 0.05 -7.56 10.46
C GLY A 133 0.37 -8.02 11.89
N GLY A 134 1.48 -8.72 12.12
CA GLY A 134 1.86 -9.22 13.45
C GLY A 134 2.31 -8.13 14.45
N TRP A 135 2.54 -6.91 13.98
CA TRP A 135 2.97 -5.74 14.77
C TRP A 135 1.84 -4.78 15.12
N MET A 136 0.61 -5.05 14.68
CA MET A 136 -0.59 -4.27 15.01
C MET A 136 -1.35 -4.86 16.21
N ARG A 137 -0.64 -5.52 17.14
CA ARG A 137 -1.22 -6.09 18.37
C ARG A 137 -0.70 -5.37 19.60
#